data_AF-A0A381X699-F1
#
_entry.id   AF-A0A381X699-F1
#
_cell.length_a   1.000
_cell.length_b   1.000
_cell.length_c   1.000
_cell.angle_alpha   90.00
_cell.angle_beta   90.00
_cell.angle_gamma   90.00
#
_symmetry.space_group_name_H-M   'P 1'
#
loop_
_entity.id
_entity.type
_entity.pdbx_description
1 polymer ?
#
loop_
_entity_poly.entity_id
_entity_poly.type
_entity_poly.pdbx_seq_one_letter_code
_entity_poly.pdbx_strand_id
1 'polypeptide(L)' 'IVDAMKVKGFVDTVKGEGAAKGILITTGYFDDKAINLVEEEPIELVNVVSFLSYLKKFGIYE' A
#
# COMPACT_ATOMS: atom_id res chain seq x y z
N ILE A 1 3.23 4.80 11.52
CA ILE A 1 2.34 3.66 11.23
C ILE A 1 1.15 4.22 10.48
N VAL A 2 0.80 3.61 9.34
CA VAL A 2 -0.40 3.94 8.57
C VAL A 2 -1.52 3.04 9.06
N ASP A 3 -2.59 3.66 9.53
CA ASP A 3 -3.73 2.98 10.15
C ASP A 3 -4.79 2.54 9.13
N ALA A 4 -5.68 1.67 9.60
CA ALA A 4 -6.78 1.13 8.80
C ALA A 4 -7.77 2.22 8.30
N MET A 5 -7.92 3.36 8.99
CA MET A 5 -8.83 4.42 8.53
C MET A 5 -8.31 5.09 7.27
N LYS A 6 -7.01 5.40 7.21
CA LYS A 6 -6.37 5.94 6.01
C LYS A 6 -6.42 4.96 4.84
N VAL A 7 -6.14 3.69 5.10
CA VAL A 7 -6.21 2.66 4.04
C VAL A 7 -7.64 2.48 3.55
N LYS A 8 -8.64 2.45 4.44
CA LYS A 8 -10.05 2.36 4.05
C LYS A 8 -10.48 3.49 3.12
N GLY A 9 -10.12 4.74 3.47
CA GLY A 9 -10.44 5.88 2.61
C GLY A 9 -9.86 5.74 1.20
N PHE A 10 -8.64 5.20 1.08
CA PHE A 10 -8.03 4.90 -0.20
C PHE A 10 -8.76 3.77 -0.96
N VAL A 11 -9.13 2.69 -0.28
CA VAL A 11 -9.91 1.59 -0.89
C VAL A 11 -11.23 2.10 -1.46
N ASP A 12 -11.95 2.93 -0.69
CA ASP A 12 -13.22 3.52 -1.11
C ASP A 12 -13.04 4.39 -2.37
N THR A 13 -11.94 5.15 -2.47
CA THR A 13 -11.59 5.92 -3.68
C THR A 13 -11.33 5.01 -4.89
N VAL A 14 -10.48 3.99 -4.75
CA VAL A 14 -10.13 3.07 -5.84
C VAL A 14 -11.38 2.37 -6.41
N LYS A 15 -12.29 1.94 -5.52
CA LYS A 15 -13.59 1.38 -5.91
C LYS A 15 -14.49 2.42 -6.59
N GLY A 16 -14.59 3.62 -6.03
CA GLY A 16 -15.42 4.70 -6.56
C GLY A 16 -14.97 5.16 -7.95
N GLU A 17 -13.67 5.13 -8.23
CA GLU A 17 -13.11 5.44 -9.54
C GLU A 17 -13.23 4.28 -10.55
N GLY A 18 -13.60 3.07 -10.10
CA GLY A 18 -13.63 1.88 -10.96
C GLY A 18 -12.24 1.45 -11.42
N ALA A 19 -11.20 1.78 -10.65
CA ALA A 19 -9.83 1.45 -11.00
C ALA A 19 -9.57 -0.06 -10.88
N ALA A 20 -8.77 -0.60 -11.80
CA ALA A 20 -8.43 -2.02 -11.81
C ALA A 20 -7.49 -2.41 -10.64
N LYS A 21 -6.67 -1.46 -10.15
CA LYS A 21 -5.75 -1.67 -9.03
C LYS A 21 -5.35 -0.33 -8.40
N GLY A 22 -5.28 -0.27 -7.08
CA GLY A 22 -4.68 0.84 -6.32
C GLY A 22 -3.34 0.43 -5.71
N ILE A 23 -2.39 1.37 -5.62
CA ILE A 23 -1.10 1.14 -4.96
C ILE A 23 -0.87 2.26 -3.95
N LEU A 24 -0.71 1.91 -2.67
CA LEU A 24 -0.42 2.85 -1.60
C LEU A 24 1.02 2.68 -1.13
N ILE A 25 1.84 3.71 -1.36
CA ILE A 25 3.27 3.72 -1.02
C ILE A 25 3.50 4.61 0.19
N THR A 26 4.27 4.13 1.16
CA THR A 26 4.66 4.90 2.34
C THR A 26 6.10 4.57 2.77
N THR A 27 6.78 5.55 3.36
CA THR A 27 8.07 5.37 4.04
C THR A 27 7.93 4.83 5.47
N GLY A 28 6.70 4.59 5.93
CA GLY A 28 6.41 3.94 7.21
C GLY A 28 6.02 2.46 7.06
N TYR A 29 5.34 1.94 8.10
CA TYR A 29 4.73 0.60 8.14
C TYR A 29 3.22 0.72 8.25
N PHE A 30 2.49 -0.29 7.79
CA PHE A 30 1.05 -0.45 7.97
C PHE A 30 0.77 -1.22 9.26
N ASP A 31 -0.34 -0.91 9.95
CA ASP A 31 -0.81 -1.75 11.04
C ASP A 31 -1.48 -3.04 10.51
N ASP A 32 -1.61 -4.06 11.37
CA ASP A 32 -2.18 -5.35 10.98
C ASP A 32 -3.63 -5.21 10.48
N LYS A 33 -4.39 -4.25 11.05
CA LYS A 33 -5.77 -4.00 10.63
C LYS A 33 -5.84 -3.45 9.21
N ALA A 34 -4.91 -2.59 8.82
CA ALA A 34 -4.79 -2.03 7.49
C ALA A 34 -4.37 -3.10 6.47
N ILE A 35 -3.48 -4.02 6.86
CA ILE A 35 -3.09 -5.16 6.02
C ILE A 35 -4.29 -6.08 5.80
N ASN A 36 -5.02 -6.45 6.84
CA ASN A 36 -6.19 -7.32 6.74
C ASN A 36 -7.31 -6.69 5.90
N LEU A 37 -7.44 -5.36 5.92
CA LEU A 37 -8.46 -4.65 5.17
C LEU A 37 -8.30 -4.77 3.64
N VAL A 38 -7.09 -5.10 3.15
CA VAL A 38 -6.79 -5.15 1.71
C VAL A 38 -6.65 -6.57 1.16
N GLU A 39 -6.77 -7.62 1.96
CA GLU A 39 -6.53 -9.02 1.51
C GLU A 39 -7.41 -9.43 0.33
N GLU A 40 -8.65 -8.97 0.28
CA GLU A 40 -9.61 -9.26 -0.79
C GLU A 40 -9.83 -8.10 -1.76
N GLU A 41 -9.07 -7.01 -1.62
CA GLU A 41 -9.22 -5.79 -2.39
C GLU A 41 -8.14 -5.68 -3.47
N PRO A 42 -8.40 -5.01 -4.61
CA PRO A 42 -7.39 -4.79 -5.64
C PRO A 42 -6.39 -3.69 -5.23
N ILE A 43 -5.78 -3.83 -4.05
CA ILE A 43 -4.93 -2.84 -3.40
C ILE A 43 -3.57 -3.47 -3.08
N GLU A 44 -2.50 -2.80 -3.49
CA GLU A 44 -1.13 -3.15 -3.11
C GLU A 44 -0.59 -2.14 -2.07
N LEU A 45 -0.13 -2.66 -0.93
CA LEU A 45 0.50 -1.86 0.11
C LEU A 45 2.02 -1.99 0.01
N VAL A 46 2.71 -0.86 -0.16
CA VAL A 46 4.17 -0.80 -0.27
C VAL A 46 4.72 0.00 0.91
N ASN A 47 5.33 -0.70 1.86
CA ASN A 47 6.00 -0.09 3.01
C ASN A 47 7.47 0.21 2.71
N VAL A 48 8.19 0.78 3.67
CA VAL A 48 9.62 1.10 3.53
C VAL A 48 10.49 -0.09 3.13
N VAL A 49 10.21 -1.29 3.66
CA VAL A 49 11.02 -2.48 3.38
C VAL A 49 10.84 -2.91 1.92
N SER A 50 9.59 -3.01 1.47
CA SER A 50 9.26 -3.34 0.08
C SER A 50 9.78 -2.27 -0.87
N PHE A 51 9.63 -0.99 -0.51
CA PHE A 51 10.10 0.13 -1.33
C PHE A 51 11.62 0.10 -1.51
N LEU A 52 12.39 -0.07 -0.44
CA LEU A 52 13.85 -0.20 -0.50
C LEU A 52 14.28 -1.43 -1.31
N SER A 53 13.57 -2.56 -1.17
CA SER A 53 13.81 -3.75 -1.98
C SER A 53 13.62 -3.48 -3.47
N TYR A 54 12.58 -2.74 -3.85
CA TYR A 54 12.37 -2.32 -5.23
C TYR A 54 13.51 -1.42 -5.73
N LEU A 55 13.92 -0.42 -4.95
CA LEU A 55 15.02 0.46 -5.35
C LEU A 55 16.34 -0.30 -5.55
N LYS A 56 16.68 -1.23 -4.64
CA LYS A 56 17.86 -2.09 -4.75
C LYS A 56 17.79 -2.98 -5.99
N LYS A 57 16.64 -3.58 -6.27
CA LYS A 57 16.42 -4.42 -7.46
C LYS A 57 16.71 -3.68 -8.77
N PHE A 58 16.48 -2.37 -8.81
CA PHE A 58 16.73 -1.53 -9.99
C PHE A 58 18.07 -0.78 -9.94
N GLY A 59 18.93 -1.03 -8.95
CA GLY A 59 20.24 -0.37 -8.82
C GLY A 59 20.14 1.13 -8.50
N ILE A 60 19.01 1.58 -7.95
CA ILE A 60 18.77 2.99 -7.60
C ILE A 60 19.30 3.31 -6.18
N TYR A 61 19.37 2.30 -5.31
CA TYR A 61 19.77 2.44 -3.91
C TYR A 61 20.59 1.22 -3.48
N GLU A 62 21.65 1.42 -2.69
CA GLU A 62 22.51 0.35 -2.12
C GLU A 62 22.21 0.08 -0.65
#